data_AF-A0A537S6I3-F1
#
_entry.id   AF-A0A537S6I3-F1
#
_cell.length_a   1.000
_cell.length_b   1.000
_cell.length_c   1.000
_cell.angle_alpha   90.00
_cell.angle_beta   90.00
_cell.angle_gamma   90.00
#
_symmetry.space_group_name_H-M   'P 1'
#
loop_
_entity.id
_entity.type
_entity.pdbx_description
1 polymer ?
#
loop_
_entity_poly.entity_id
_entity_poly.type
_entity_poly.pdbx_seq_one_letter_code
_entity_poly.pdbx_strand_id
1 'polypeptide(L)' 'MSALAHQALAESARNLPLAGELDQALRSAAPAEIIASALRAVGREHLALVSSFGTESAALLKVMADVDPAIPVIFL' A
#
# COMPACT_ATOMS: atom_id res chain seq x y z
N MET A 1 -2.65 -23.63 -9.36
CA MET A 1 -2.86 -22.17 -9.51
C MET A 1 -2.03 -21.30 -8.54
N SER A 2 -1.33 -21.85 -7.53
CA SER A 2 -0.57 -21.07 -6.54
C SER A 2 0.83 -20.61 -7.02
N ALA A 3 1.57 -21.47 -7.73
CA ALA A 3 2.95 -21.16 -8.14
C ALA A 3 3.07 -19.97 -9.12
N LEU A 4 2.15 -19.87 -10.08
CA LEU A 4 2.14 -18.78 -11.07
C LEU A 4 1.82 -17.42 -10.43
N ALA A 5 0.92 -17.38 -9.43
CA ALA A 5 0.62 -16.16 -8.69
C ALA A 5 1.82 -15.70 -7.84
N HIS A 6 2.55 -16.65 -7.24
CA HIS A 6 3.76 -16.34 -6.47
C HIS A 6 4.91 -15.84 -7.36
N GLN A 7 5.06 -16.41 -8.55
CA GLN A 7 6.05 -15.94 -9.54
C GLN A 7 5.75 -14.52 -10.03
N ALA A 8 4.48 -14.21 -10.33
CA ALA A 8 4.05 -12.86 -10.73
C ALA A 8 4.29 -11.81 -9.64
N LEU A 9 4.06 -12.17 -8.37
CA LEU A 9 4.33 -11.28 -7.23
C LEU A 9 5.84 -11.03 -7.06
N ALA A 10 6.66 -12.07 -7.20
CA ALA A 10 8.12 -11.96 -7.12
C ALA A 10 8.73 -11.17 -8.30
N GLU A 11 8.13 -11.24 -9.50
CA GLU A 11 8.50 -10.39 -10.63
C GLU A 11 8.13 -8.93 -10.41
N SER A 12 6.93 -8.67 -9.88
CA SER A 12 6.51 -7.31 -9.52
C SER A 12 7.42 -6.71 -8.45
N ALA A 13 7.78 -7.50 -7.43
CA ALA A 13 8.70 -7.06 -6.38
C ALA A 13 10.10 -6.69 -6.90
N ARG A 14 10.58 -7.35 -7.96
CA ARG A 14 11.87 -7.03 -8.60
C ARG A 14 11.85 -5.72 -9.38
N ASN A 15 10.66 -5.24 -9.75
CA ASN A 15 10.47 -3.99 -10.49
C ASN A 15 10.09 -2.81 -9.57
N LEU A 16 9.91 -3.05 -8.27
CA LEU A 16 9.65 -1.98 -7.30
C LEU A 16 10.92 -1.14 -7.09
N PRO A 17 10.77 0.17 -6.87
CA PRO A 17 11.90 1.00 -6.47
C PRO A 17 12.57 0.42 -5.21
N LEU A 18 13.88 0.62 -5.08
CA LEU A 18 14.57 0.20 -3.88
C LEU A 18 13.95 0.91 -2.68
N ALA A 19 13.63 0.19 -1.59
CA ALA A 19 12.90 0.74 -0.46
C ALA A 19 13.52 2.04 0.11
N GLY A 20 14.85 2.16 0.05
CA GLY A 20 15.56 3.37 0.48
C GLY A 20 15.30 4.60 -0.40
N GLU A 21 15.13 4.43 -1.71
CA GLU A 21 14.82 5.53 -2.64
C GLU A 21 13.40 6.06 -2.38
N LEU A 22 12.45 5.16 -2.16
CA LEU A 22 11.06 5.53 -1.82
C LEU A 22 10.98 6.23 -0.47
N ASP A 23 11.67 5.71 0.56
CA ASP A 23 11.70 6.36 1.88
C ASP A 23 12.26 7.78 1.79
N GLN A 24 13.35 7.97 1.04
CA GLN A 24 13.95 9.28 0.84
C GLN A 24 13.00 10.22 0.09
N ALA A 25 12.40 9.75 -1.02
CA ALA A 25 11.53 10.57 -1.86
C ALA A 25 10.24 10.99 -1.14
N LEU A 26 9.71 10.13 -0.25
CA LEU A 26 8.43 10.35 0.42
C LEU A 26 8.55 10.86 1.85
N ARG A 27 9.77 11.09 2.36
CA ARG A 27 10.04 11.45 3.77
C ARG A 27 9.26 12.67 4.28
N SER A 28 8.93 13.60 3.40
CA SER A 28 8.18 14.83 3.75
C SER A 28 6.84 14.93 3.03
N ALA A 29 6.38 13.84 2.40
CA ALA A 29 5.11 13.79 1.69
C ALA A 29 3.94 13.73 2.68
N ALA A 30 2.79 14.23 2.25
CA ALA A 30 1.56 14.10 3.02
C ALA A 30 1.10 12.63 3.06
N PRO A 31 0.37 12.18 4.11
CA PRO A 31 -0.09 10.79 4.22
C PRO A 31 -0.82 10.26 2.98
N ALA A 32 -1.69 11.07 2.37
CA ALA A 32 -2.41 10.69 1.15
C ALA A 32 -1.45 10.47 -0.04
N GLU A 33 -0.37 11.23 -0.15
CA GLU A 33 0.62 11.09 -1.23
C GLU A 33 1.47 9.82 -1.05
N ILE A 34 1.75 9.44 0.20
CA ILE A 34 2.43 8.17 0.51
C ILE A 34 1.56 7.00 0.06
N ILE A 35 0.28 7.00 0.43
CA ILE A 35 -0.68 5.95 0.06
C ILE A 35 -0.87 5.90 -1.46
N ALA A 36 -1.05 7.06 -2.12
CA ALA A 36 -1.18 7.12 -3.57
C ALA A 36 0.09 6.63 -4.29
N SER A 37 1.27 6.88 -3.72
CA SER A 37 2.53 6.36 -4.24
C SER A 37 2.63 4.85 -4.08
N ALA A 38 2.19 4.29 -2.95
CA ALA A 38 2.09 2.86 -2.77
C ALA A 38 1.14 2.22 -3.79
N LEU A 39 -0.06 2.80 -3.96
CA LEU A 39 -1.05 2.32 -4.93
C LEU A 39 -0.51 2.31 -6.37
N ARG A 40 0.24 3.34 -6.77
CA ARG A 40 0.92 3.38 -8.09
C ARG A 40 2.04 2.36 -8.22
N ALA A 41 2.81 2.15 -7.15
CA ALA A 41 3.98 1.27 -7.17
C ALA A 41 3.60 -0.21 -7.21
N VAL A 42 2.65 -0.66 -6.38
CA VAL A 42 2.28 -2.08 -6.26
C VAL A 42 0.98 -2.45 -6.96
N GLY A 43 0.11 -1.49 -7.25
CA GLY A 43 -1.22 -1.72 -7.82
C GLY A 43 -2.27 -2.12 -6.77
N ARG A 44 -3.55 -1.84 -7.09
CA ARG A 44 -4.70 -2.05 -6.17
C ARG A 44 -4.85 -3.50 -5.70
N GLU A 45 -4.54 -4.46 -6.54
CA GLU A 45 -4.67 -5.90 -6.25
C GLU A 45 -3.61 -6.42 -5.25
N HIS A 46 -2.57 -5.63 -4.98
CA HIS A 46 -1.44 -6.01 -4.13
C HIS A 46 -1.26 -5.06 -2.93
N LEU A 47 -2.22 -4.16 -2.68
CA LEU A 47 -2.23 -3.25 -1.55
C LEU A 47 -3.46 -3.50 -0.67
N ALA A 48 -3.28 -3.59 0.64
CA ALA A 48 -4.36 -3.67 1.62
C ALA A 48 -3.99 -2.88 2.87
N LEU A 49 -5.01 -2.35 3.56
CA LEU A 49 -4.87 -1.79 4.90
C LEU A 49 -5.08 -2.89 5.94
N VAL A 50 -4.16 -3.04 6.89
CA VAL A 50 -4.37 -3.90 8.07
C VAL A 50 -4.74 -3.00 9.24
N SER A 51 -5.83 -3.30 9.94
CA SER A 51 -6.30 -2.48 11.05
C SER A 51 -6.85 -3.31 12.19
N SER A 52 -6.58 -2.87 13.43
CA SER A 52 -7.25 -3.35 14.65
C SER A 52 -8.37 -2.41 15.12
N PHE A 53 -8.75 -1.41 14.30
CA PHE A 53 -9.71 -0.35 14.62
C PHE A 53 -9.38 0.49 15.87
N GLY A 54 -8.09 0.63 16.22
CA GLY A 54 -7.63 1.61 17.19
C GLY A 54 -7.82 3.07 16.72
N THR A 55 -7.60 4.03 17.61
CA THR A 55 -7.81 5.47 17.33
C THR A 55 -6.94 5.98 16.17
N GLU A 56 -5.65 5.64 16.11
CA GLU A 56 -4.79 6.03 14.99
C GLU A 56 -5.20 5.35 13.68
N SER A 57 -5.72 4.13 13.78
CA SER A 57 -6.22 3.41 12.61
C SER A 57 -7.45 4.09 12.00
N ALA A 58 -8.30 4.73 12.79
CA ALA A 58 -9.45 5.47 12.26
C ALA A 58 -9.01 6.67 11.40
N ALA A 59 -7.95 7.38 11.79
CA ALA A 59 -7.37 8.45 10.98
C ALA A 59 -6.80 7.90 9.66
N LEU A 60 -6.08 6.78 9.72
CA LEU A 60 -5.53 6.14 8.53
C LEU A 60 -6.62 5.61 7.58
N LEU A 61 -7.69 5.01 8.13
CA LEU A 61 -8.85 4.57 7.36
C LEU A 61 -9.47 5.72 6.57
N LYS A 62 -9.61 6.90 7.19
CA LYS A 62 -10.12 8.10 6.51
C LYS A 62 -9.23 8.50 5.35
N VAL A 63 -7.93 8.62 5.57
CA VAL A 63 -6.97 9.02 4.52
C VAL A 63 -6.95 7.99 3.38
N MET A 64 -6.96 6.70 3.70
CA MET A 64 -6.98 5.62 2.71
C MET A 64 -8.25 5.69 1.84
N ALA A 65 -9.42 5.87 2.48
CA ALA A 65 -10.69 6.00 1.78
C ALA A 65 -10.79 7.24 0.90
N ASP A 66 -10.10 8.34 1.26
CA ASP A 66 -10.00 9.54 0.42
C ASP A 66 -9.12 9.32 -0.82
N VAL A 67 -8.16 8.40 -0.77
CA VAL A 67 -7.30 8.04 -1.90
C VAL A 67 -8.00 7.04 -2.82
N ASP A 68 -8.44 5.90 -2.27
CA ASP A 68 -9.21 4.90 -2.99
C ASP A 68 -10.02 4.03 -1.98
N PRO A 69 -11.35 4.20 -1.92
CA PRO A 69 -12.19 3.43 -1.01
C PRO A 69 -12.32 1.95 -1.40
N ALA A 70 -11.83 1.54 -2.58
CA ALA A 70 -11.81 0.15 -3.00
C ALA A 70 -10.58 -0.62 -2.49
N ILE A 71 -9.64 0.03 -1.77
CA ILE A 71 -8.52 -0.67 -1.15
C ILE A 71 -9.04 -1.56 -0.02
N PRO A 72 -8.75 -2.88 -0.03
CA PRO A 72 -9.23 -3.80 0.99
C PRO A 72 -8.73 -3.45 2.39
N VAL A 73 -9.60 -3.65 3.39
CA VAL A 73 -9.24 -3.59 4.80
C VAL A 73 -9.26 -5.01 5.38
N ILE A 74 -8.15 -5.43 5.96
CA ILE A 74 -8.00 -6.69 6.67
C ILE A 74 -8.03 -6.39 8.17
N PHE A 75 -8.95 -7.04 8.87
CA PHE A 75 -9.05 -7.01 10.33
C PHE A 75 -8.45 -8.29 10.92
N LEU A 76 -7.63 -8.14 11.94
CA LEU A 76 -6.95 -9.23 12.66
C LEU A 76 -7.34 -9.23 14.14
#